data_AF-A0A2E1NBS9-F1
#
_entry.id   AF-A0A2E1NBS9-F1
#
_cell.length_a   1.000
_cell.length_b   1.000
_cell.length_c   1.000
_cell.angle_alpha   90.00
_cell.angle_beta   90.00
_cell.angle_gamma   90.00
#
_symmetry.space_group_name_H-M   'P 1'
#
loop_
_entity.id
_entity.type
_entity.pdbx_description
1 polymer ?
#
loop_
_entity_poly.entity_id
_entity_poly.type
_entity_poly.pdbx_seq_one_letter_code
_entity_poly.pdbx_strand_id
1 'polypeptide(L)'
;MVQRIIVWIIKLSPSLKRWLWKFWYNLFARKLGFHAFRFMNYGYDEDGFCPDLLEQGEAERYSIHLYHHTATQVDVLKQNLLEIDSEEAATGWSAPKTSEWLELAIRKASLNFFEERDCSMSEGGTIPFMAMLGEKYPDAQFVITGVLGPNSNAHGPNEFLHIPYAKKLTCCIASIINDFN
;
A
#
# COMPACT_ATOMS: atom_id res chain seq x y z
N MET A 1 21.47 -21.54 -22.73
CA MET A 1 22.10 -20.61 -23.71
C MET A 1 21.34 -19.29 -23.84
N VAL A 2 20.01 -19.33 -24.07
CA VAL A 2 19.15 -18.13 -24.19
C VAL A 2 19.11 -17.26 -22.93
N GLN A 3 19.00 -17.86 -21.74
CA GLN A 3 19.01 -17.11 -20.46
C GLN A 3 20.28 -16.26 -20.28
N ARG A 4 21.46 -16.79 -20.65
CA ARG A 4 22.74 -16.06 -20.55
C ARG A 4 22.77 -14.83 -21.46
N ILE A 5 22.21 -14.94 -22.66
CA ILE A 5 22.11 -13.84 -23.62
C ILE A 5 21.15 -12.76 -23.11
N ILE A 6 19.99 -13.17 -22.56
CA ILE A 6 19.02 -12.25 -21.97
C ILE A 6 19.61 -11.48 -20.78
N VAL A 7 20.27 -12.19 -19.85
CA VAL A 7 20.94 -11.56 -18.70
C VAL A 7 22.04 -10.60 -19.15
N TRP A 8 22.79 -10.96 -20.19
CA TRP A 8 23.82 -10.09 -20.76
C TRP A 8 23.23 -8.82 -21.38
N ILE A 9 22.12 -8.91 -22.12
CA ILE A 9 21.39 -7.76 -22.69
C ILE A 9 20.83 -6.85 -21.59
N ILE A 10 20.27 -7.42 -20.53
CA ILE A 10 19.74 -6.67 -19.39
C ILE A 10 20.87 -5.93 -18.64
N LYS A 11 22.10 -6.48 -18.62
CA LYS A 11 23.27 -5.85 -18.00
C LYS A 11 23.89 -4.72 -18.84
N LEU A 12 23.57 -4.62 -20.14
CA LEU A 12 24.11 -3.57 -21.02
C LEU A 12 23.55 -2.17 -20.74
N SER A 13 22.35 -2.06 -20.17
CA SER A 13 21.75 -0.75 -19.87
C SER A 13 20.89 -0.80 -18.60
N PRO A 14 21.24 -0.02 -17.56
CA PRO A 14 20.44 0.11 -16.34
C PRO A 14 19.01 0.61 -16.59
N SER A 15 18.80 1.46 -17.59
CA SER A 15 17.47 2.00 -17.93
C SER A 15 16.59 0.96 -18.60
N LEU A 16 17.16 0.13 -19.49
CA LEU A 16 16.45 -0.97 -20.13
C LEU A 16 16.07 -2.05 -19.12
N LYS A 17 16.99 -2.39 -18.20
CA LYS A 17 16.70 -3.27 -17.05
C LYS A 17 15.52 -2.76 -16.23
N ARG A 18 15.56 -1.48 -15.84
CA ARG A 18 14.50 -0.87 -15.01
C ARG A 18 13.14 -0.87 -15.72
N TRP A 19 13.12 -0.57 -17.01
CA TRP A 19 11.89 -0.57 -17.80
C TRP A 19 11.30 -1.97 -17.96
N LEU A 20 12.10 -2.97 -18.33
CA LEU A 20 11.68 -4.38 -18.39
C LEU A 20 11.17 -4.86 -17.03
N TRP A 21 11.89 -4.55 -15.95
CA TRP A 21 11.47 -4.95 -14.61
C TRP A 21 10.14 -4.33 -14.20
N LYS A 22 9.94 -3.03 -14.48
CA LYS A 22 8.66 -2.36 -14.24
C LYS A 22 7.52 -2.98 -15.05
N PHE A 23 7.77 -3.36 -16.31
CA PHE A 23 6.77 -4.01 -17.15
C PHE A 23 6.35 -5.37 -16.59
N TRP A 24 7.32 -6.24 -16.28
CA TRP A 24 7.07 -7.56 -15.72
C TRP A 24 6.43 -7.50 -14.34
N TYR A 25 6.90 -6.59 -13.48
CA TYR A 25 6.33 -6.33 -12.16
C TYR A 25 4.84 -6.03 -12.24
N ASN A 26 4.44 -5.09 -13.10
CA ASN A 26 3.04 -4.74 -13.30
C ASN A 26 2.21 -5.89 -13.85
N LEU A 27 2.80 -6.75 -14.67
CA LEU A 27 2.12 -7.92 -15.23
C LEU A 27 1.87 -8.99 -14.15
N PHE A 28 2.89 -9.31 -13.34
CA PHE A 28 2.79 -10.34 -12.30
C PHE A 28 1.89 -9.90 -11.14
N ALA A 29 2.03 -8.65 -10.69
CA ALA A 29 1.17 -8.08 -9.63
C ALA A 29 -0.32 -8.06 -10.01
N ARG A 30 -0.65 -8.01 -11.31
CA ARG A 30 -2.04 -8.07 -11.80
C ARG A 30 -2.59 -9.49 -11.95
N LYS A 31 -1.73 -10.51 -12.07
CA LYS A 31 -2.12 -11.90 -12.40
C LYS A 31 -2.09 -12.86 -11.24
N LEU A 32 -1.25 -12.62 -10.24
CA LEU A 32 -1.10 -13.47 -9.05
C LEU A 32 -1.77 -12.74 -7.89
N GLY A 33 -2.73 -13.39 -7.22
CA GLY A 33 -3.38 -12.83 -6.04
C GLY A 33 -2.39 -12.53 -4.91
N PHE A 34 -2.69 -11.52 -4.09
CA PHE A 34 -1.81 -10.94 -3.06
C PHE A 34 -1.14 -11.97 -2.12
N HIS A 35 -1.77 -13.11 -1.84
CA HIS A 35 -1.25 -14.12 -0.92
C HIS A 35 -0.01 -14.88 -1.43
N ALA A 36 0.22 -14.94 -2.74
CA ALA A 36 1.42 -15.57 -3.32
C ALA A 36 2.60 -14.59 -3.47
N PHE A 37 2.44 -13.36 -2.97
CA PHE A 37 3.34 -12.23 -3.23
C PHE A 37 3.90 -11.67 -1.90
N ARG A 38 4.44 -12.53 -1.04
CA ARG A 38 4.84 -12.17 0.34
C ARG A 38 6.20 -11.45 0.43
N PHE A 39 7.19 -11.87 -0.36
CA PHE A 39 8.47 -11.18 -0.49
C PHE A 39 8.80 -10.91 -1.97
N MET A 40 8.60 -9.67 -2.42
CA MET A 40 9.09 -9.21 -3.74
C MET A 40 10.51 -8.66 -3.70
N ASN A 41 11.17 -8.74 -2.55
CA ASN A 41 12.52 -8.23 -2.42
C ASN A 41 13.49 -9.08 -3.25
N TYR A 42 14.60 -8.46 -3.65
CA TYR A 42 15.68 -9.21 -4.28
C TYR A 42 16.14 -10.30 -3.31
N GLY A 43 16.42 -11.50 -3.82
CA GLY A 43 17.08 -12.53 -3.04
C GLY A 43 18.59 -12.31 -3.01
N TYR A 44 19.26 -12.84 -1.99
CA TYR A 44 20.71 -12.92 -1.92
C TYR A 44 21.17 -14.36 -2.08
N ASP A 45 22.16 -14.57 -2.93
CA ASP A 45 22.77 -15.88 -3.20
C ASP A 45 24.28 -15.70 -3.34
N GLU A 46 25.03 -16.44 -2.54
CA GLU A 46 26.49 -16.47 -2.51
C GLU A 46 26.96 -17.91 -2.26
N ASP A 47 27.99 -18.34 -2.99
CA ASP A 47 28.50 -19.71 -2.88
C ASP A 47 28.97 -19.99 -1.44
N GLY A 48 28.38 -21.03 -0.83
CA GLY A 48 28.66 -21.42 0.56
C GLY A 48 27.84 -20.70 1.62
N PHE A 49 27.00 -19.73 1.26
CA PHE A 49 26.09 -19.05 2.17
C PHE A 49 24.72 -19.75 2.19
N CYS A 50 24.60 -20.76 3.07
CA CYS A 50 23.38 -21.57 3.20
C CYS A 50 22.97 -21.67 4.68
N PRO A 51 22.37 -20.61 5.26
CA PRO A 51 21.79 -20.72 6.59
C PRO A 51 20.70 -21.79 6.62
N ASP A 52 20.62 -22.51 7.75
CA ASP A 52 19.55 -23.46 8.02
C ASP A 52 18.22 -22.72 8.16
N LEU A 53 17.19 -23.20 7.46
CA LEU A 53 15.85 -22.61 7.48
C LEU A 53 14.83 -23.63 7.97
N LEU A 54 13.73 -23.14 8.54
CA LEU A 54 12.54 -23.95 8.77
C LEU A 54 11.90 -24.31 7.43
N GLU A 55 11.21 -25.44 7.36
CA GLU A 55 10.58 -25.95 6.14
C GLU A 55 9.64 -24.91 5.48
N GLN A 56 8.90 -24.14 6.27
CA GLN A 56 8.02 -23.08 5.73
C GLN A 56 8.79 -21.91 5.11
N GLY A 57 10.05 -21.69 5.51
CA GLY A 57 10.92 -20.63 5.00
C GLY A 57 11.65 -21.00 3.71
N GLU A 58 11.68 -22.27 3.32
CA GLU A 58 12.37 -22.74 2.12
C GLU A 58 11.84 -22.09 0.83
N ALA A 59 10.52 -21.87 0.76
CA ALA A 59 9.89 -21.21 -0.38
C ALA A 59 10.42 -19.77 -0.60
N GLU A 60 10.93 -19.14 0.45
CA GLU A 60 11.41 -17.76 0.49
C GLU A 60 12.93 -17.67 0.76
N ARG A 61 13.66 -18.78 0.56
CA ARG A 61 15.07 -18.94 0.94
C ARG A 61 15.95 -17.75 0.58
N TYR A 62 15.97 -17.32 -0.67
CA TYR A 62 16.85 -16.23 -1.10
C TYR A 62 16.45 -14.88 -0.53
N SER A 63 15.15 -14.63 -0.32
CA SER A 63 14.65 -13.44 0.37
C SER A 63 15.15 -13.43 1.81
N ILE A 64 15.04 -14.55 2.53
CA ILE A 64 15.54 -14.71 3.90
C ILE A 64 17.07 -14.60 3.95
N HIS A 65 17.79 -15.15 2.97
CA HIS A 65 19.24 -15.00 2.85
C HIS A 65 19.65 -13.54 2.77
N LEU A 66 18.89 -12.68 2.07
CA LEU A 66 19.20 -11.25 2.01
C LEU A 66 19.07 -10.59 3.39
N TYR A 67 18.01 -10.89 4.13
CA TYR A 67 17.84 -10.41 5.50
C TYR A 67 18.96 -10.90 6.42
N HIS A 68 19.30 -12.20 6.35
CA HIS A 68 20.39 -12.77 7.13
C HIS A 68 21.72 -12.08 6.81
N HIS A 69 22.07 -11.98 5.53
CA HIS A 69 23.29 -11.31 5.08
C HIS A 69 23.37 -9.88 5.60
N THR A 70 22.28 -9.12 5.54
CA THR A 70 22.21 -7.73 6.02
C THR A 70 22.35 -7.66 7.54
N ALA A 71 21.63 -8.50 8.28
CA ALA A 71 21.66 -8.53 9.75
C ALA A 71 23.04 -8.94 10.28
N THR A 72 23.75 -9.84 9.60
CA THR A 72 25.09 -10.30 9.99
C THR A 72 26.22 -9.34 9.59
N GLN A 73 25.93 -8.23 8.89
CA GLN A 73 26.97 -7.22 8.59
C GLN A 73 27.47 -6.50 9.86
N VAL A 74 26.76 -6.64 10.97
CA VAL A 74 27.10 -6.00 12.25
C VAL A 74 27.13 -7.06 13.36
N ASP A 75 28.15 -7.01 14.22
CA ASP A 75 28.20 -7.82 15.44
C ASP A 75 27.17 -7.28 16.46
N VAL A 76 25.97 -7.84 16.40
CA VAL A 76 24.84 -7.47 17.26
C VAL A 76 24.95 -8.06 18.66
N LEU A 77 25.84 -9.04 18.91
CA LEU A 77 25.96 -9.73 20.20
C LEU A 77 26.46 -8.82 21.33
N LYS A 78 27.06 -7.68 20.99
CA LYS A 78 27.55 -6.67 21.95
C LYS A 78 26.67 -5.43 22.04
N GLN A 79 25.54 -5.41 21.32
CA GLN A 79 24.63 -4.27 21.28
C GLN A 79 23.41 -4.51 22.17
N ASN A 80 22.79 -3.43 22.63
CA ASN A 80 21.46 -3.51 23.23
C ASN A 80 20.44 -3.77 22.11
N LEU A 81 19.95 -5.00 22.03
CA LEU A 81 18.99 -5.42 21.02
C LEU A 81 17.58 -4.94 21.40
N LEU A 82 16.94 -4.17 20.52
CA LEU A 82 15.49 -3.93 20.55
C LEU A 82 14.85 -4.85 19.50
N GLU A 83 14.18 -5.89 19.96
CA GLU A 83 13.32 -6.70 19.10
C GLU A 83 12.02 -5.93 18.88
N ILE A 84 11.76 -5.58 17.61
CA ILE A 84 10.50 -4.98 17.19
C ILE A 84 9.73 -6.07 16.47
N ASP A 85 8.74 -6.63 17.14
CA ASP A 85 7.74 -7.45 16.48
C ASP A 85 6.63 -6.53 15.94
N SER A 86 6.22 -6.75 14.70
CA SER A 86 5.09 -6.03 14.12
C SER A 86 3.86 -6.90 14.27
N GLU A 87 2.81 -6.37 14.91
CA GLU A 87 1.50 -7.03 14.90
C GLU A 87 0.99 -7.29 13.47
N GLU A 88 -0.01 -8.17 13.40
CA GLU A 88 -0.62 -8.72 12.19
C GLU A 88 -0.79 -7.67 11.09
N ALA A 89 -0.19 -7.93 9.93
CA ALA A 89 -0.29 -7.05 8.78
C ALA A 89 -1.76 -6.94 8.33
N ALA A 90 -2.30 -5.73 8.32
CA ALA A 90 -3.63 -5.48 7.80
C ALA A 90 -3.61 -5.41 6.27
N THR A 91 -4.67 -5.91 5.64
CA THR A 91 -4.83 -5.86 4.18
C THR A 91 -5.16 -4.41 3.76
N GLY A 92 -4.52 -3.96 2.67
CA GLY A 92 -4.85 -2.67 2.05
C GLY A 92 -6.20 -2.70 1.32
N TRP A 93 -6.66 -1.54 0.86
CA TRP A 93 -7.89 -1.45 0.09
C TRP A 93 -7.72 -0.49 -1.10
N SER A 94 -8.39 -0.81 -2.21
CA SER A 94 -8.44 0.05 -3.39
C SER A 94 -9.90 0.30 -3.74
N ALA A 95 -10.25 1.56 -3.98
CA ALA A 95 -11.60 1.93 -4.34
C ALA A 95 -12.01 1.30 -5.68
N PRO A 96 -13.25 0.78 -5.81
CA PRO A 96 -13.79 0.43 -7.11
C PRO A 96 -13.96 1.70 -7.96
N LYS A 97 -14.23 1.53 -9.25
CA LYS A 97 -14.57 2.66 -10.11
C LYS A 97 -15.84 3.35 -9.56
N THR A 98 -15.72 4.64 -9.26
CA THR A 98 -16.84 5.47 -8.80
C THR A 98 -17.92 5.54 -9.88
N SER A 99 -19.18 5.36 -9.46
CA SER A 99 -20.35 5.53 -10.31
C SER A 99 -20.55 6.99 -10.69
N GLU A 100 -21.13 7.23 -11.86
CA GLU A 100 -21.35 8.58 -12.37
C GLU A 100 -22.25 9.41 -11.44
N TRP A 101 -23.31 8.81 -10.89
CA TRP A 101 -24.20 9.51 -9.96
C TRP A 101 -23.46 9.99 -8.70
N LEU A 102 -22.55 9.17 -8.17
CA LEU A 102 -21.81 9.48 -6.96
C LEU A 102 -20.73 10.53 -7.24
N GLU A 103 -20.03 10.44 -8.37
CA GLU A 103 -19.08 11.47 -8.80
C GLU A 103 -19.76 12.85 -8.91
N LEU A 104 -20.95 12.89 -9.51
CA LEU A 104 -21.73 14.13 -9.64
C LEU A 104 -22.21 14.65 -8.28
N ALA A 105 -22.67 13.76 -7.38
CA ALA A 105 -23.10 14.14 -6.03
C ALA A 105 -21.94 14.71 -5.20
N ILE A 106 -20.76 14.07 -5.24
CA ILE A 106 -19.54 14.55 -4.55
C ILE A 106 -19.12 15.91 -5.09
N ARG A 107 -19.05 16.08 -6.42
CA ARG A 107 -18.66 17.33 -7.05
C ARG A 107 -19.61 18.47 -6.70
N LYS A 108 -20.92 18.22 -6.80
CA LYS A 108 -21.97 19.18 -6.40
C LYS A 108 -21.81 19.59 -4.94
N ALA A 109 -21.63 18.62 -4.05
CA ALA A 109 -21.46 18.88 -2.62
C ALA A 109 -20.20 19.71 -2.34
N SER A 110 -19.07 19.41 -2.97
CA SER A 110 -17.82 20.17 -2.80
C SER A 110 -17.99 21.61 -3.27
N LEU A 111 -18.53 21.83 -4.48
CA LEU A 111 -18.76 23.17 -5.00
C LEU A 111 -19.72 23.99 -4.12
N ASN A 112 -20.75 23.37 -3.57
CA ASN A 112 -21.74 24.07 -2.73
C ASN A 112 -21.20 24.52 -1.37
N PHE A 113 -20.32 23.73 -0.74
CA PHE A 113 -19.88 24.02 0.64
C PHE A 113 -18.42 24.51 0.74
N PHE A 114 -17.59 24.19 -0.25
CA PHE A 114 -16.18 24.59 -0.33
C PHE A 114 -15.87 25.56 -1.47
N GLU A 115 -16.81 25.80 -2.40
CA GLU A 115 -16.61 26.65 -3.59
C GLU A 115 -15.46 26.17 -4.50
N GLU A 116 -15.03 24.93 -4.30
CA GLU A 116 -13.90 24.31 -4.99
C GLU A 116 -14.27 22.88 -5.41
N ARG A 117 -13.56 22.37 -6.42
CA ARG A 117 -13.77 20.99 -6.87
C ARG A 117 -13.31 19.98 -5.84
N ASP A 118 -13.97 18.83 -5.86
CA ASP A 118 -13.56 17.67 -5.10
C ASP A 118 -12.17 17.16 -5.54
N CYS A 119 -11.49 16.48 -4.62
CA CYS A 119 -10.18 15.88 -4.86
C CYS A 119 -10.20 14.42 -4.40
N SER A 120 -9.62 13.53 -5.21
CA SER A 120 -9.38 12.14 -4.85
C SER A 120 -7.91 11.94 -4.52
N MET A 121 -7.63 11.30 -3.39
CA MET A 121 -6.27 11.01 -2.94
C MET A 121 -6.18 9.60 -2.36
N SER A 122 -4.97 9.06 -2.31
CA SER A 122 -4.68 7.84 -1.53
C SER A 122 -4.32 8.23 -0.10
N GLU A 123 -4.65 7.36 0.85
CA GLU A 123 -4.31 7.51 2.26
C GLU A 123 -3.15 6.56 2.61
N GLY A 124 -2.18 7.05 3.38
CA GLY A 124 -1.02 6.25 3.80
C GLY A 124 -1.30 5.39 5.03
N GLY A 125 -2.31 5.76 5.83
CA GLY A 125 -2.83 4.94 6.92
C GLY A 125 -3.58 3.70 6.46
N THR A 126 -3.89 2.80 7.40
CA THR A 126 -4.67 1.59 7.13
C THR A 126 -6.01 1.63 7.86
N ILE A 127 -7.09 1.34 7.13
CA ILE A 127 -8.44 1.14 7.68
C ILE A 127 -8.85 -0.30 7.36
N PRO A 128 -8.50 -1.30 8.20
CA PRO A 128 -8.63 -2.72 7.86
C PRO A 128 -10.06 -3.14 7.48
N PHE A 129 -11.06 -2.48 8.09
CA PHE A 129 -12.47 -2.74 7.82
C PHE A 129 -12.85 -2.47 6.35
N MET A 130 -12.15 -1.59 5.65
CA MET A 130 -12.41 -1.30 4.24
C MET A 130 -12.09 -2.48 3.33
N ALA A 131 -11.02 -3.21 3.61
CA ALA A 131 -10.69 -4.44 2.88
C ALA A 131 -11.83 -5.46 3.01
N MET A 132 -12.31 -5.67 4.25
CA MET A 132 -13.42 -6.58 4.53
C MET A 132 -14.73 -6.16 3.83
N LEU A 133 -15.04 -4.86 3.82
CA LEU A 133 -16.23 -4.33 3.13
C LEU A 133 -16.13 -4.51 1.61
N GLY A 134 -14.96 -4.24 1.03
CA GLY A 134 -14.73 -4.41 -0.41
C GLY A 134 -14.87 -5.87 -0.86
N GLU A 135 -14.40 -6.82 -0.05
CA GLU A 135 -14.57 -8.25 -0.33
C GLU A 135 -16.03 -8.70 -0.17
N LYS A 136 -16.70 -8.25 0.89
CA LYS A 136 -18.08 -8.68 1.20
C LYS A 136 -19.12 -8.05 0.28
N TYR A 137 -18.91 -6.81 -0.15
CA TYR A 137 -19.84 -6.04 -0.96
C TYR A 137 -19.12 -5.45 -2.18
N PRO A 138 -18.77 -6.27 -3.19
CA PRO A 138 -17.94 -5.86 -4.32
C PRO A 138 -18.59 -4.78 -5.21
N ASP A 139 -19.93 -4.72 -5.21
CA ASP A 139 -20.69 -3.73 -5.99
C ASP A 139 -20.98 -2.43 -5.21
N ALA A 140 -20.62 -2.37 -3.93
CA ALA A 140 -20.83 -1.18 -3.12
C ALA A 140 -19.99 -0.01 -3.63
N GLN A 141 -20.56 1.19 -3.55
CA GLN A 141 -19.85 2.44 -3.79
C GLN A 141 -19.42 3.04 -2.46
N PHE A 142 -18.29 3.75 -2.45
CA PHE A 142 -17.66 4.20 -1.22
C PHE A 142 -17.33 5.69 -1.29
N VAL A 143 -17.59 6.40 -0.19
CA VAL A 143 -17.05 7.73 0.08
C VAL A 143 -16.25 7.62 1.37
N ILE A 144 -14.92 7.48 1.24
CA ILE A 144 -14.01 7.51 2.38
C ILE A 144 -13.42 8.90 2.45
N THR A 145 -13.68 9.61 3.53
CA THR A 145 -13.24 10.99 3.73
C THR A 145 -13.07 11.27 5.22
N GLY A 146 -12.50 12.41 5.57
CA GLY A 146 -12.20 12.74 6.96
C GLY A 146 -11.67 14.15 7.14
N VAL A 147 -11.17 14.41 8.34
CA VAL A 147 -10.80 15.75 8.83
C VAL A 147 -9.31 15.88 9.17
N LEU A 148 -8.52 14.86 8.85
CA LEU A 148 -7.10 14.76 9.21
C LEU A 148 -6.21 15.57 8.26
N GLY A 149 -6.43 16.88 8.23
CA GLY A 149 -5.63 17.82 7.45
C GLY A 149 -4.27 18.13 8.09
N PRO A 150 -3.49 19.06 7.48
CA PRO A 150 -2.20 19.48 8.02
C PRO A 150 -2.27 19.90 9.49
N ASN A 151 -1.34 19.40 10.30
CA ASN A 151 -1.23 19.64 11.75
C ASN A 151 -2.37 19.09 12.61
N SER A 152 -3.37 18.39 12.06
CA SER A 152 -4.45 17.77 12.86
C SER A 152 -3.94 16.76 13.89
N ASN A 153 -2.76 16.17 13.65
CA ASN A 153 -1.98 15.36 14.59
C ASN A 153 -2.74 14.19 15.22
N ALA A 154 -3.56 13.47 14.44
CA ALA A 154 -4.15 12.22 14.93
C ALA A 154 -3.08 11.30 15.51
N HIS A 155 -3.33 10.77 16.72
CA HIS A 155 -2.40 9.92 17.47
C HIS A 155 -1.11 10.62 17.96
N GLY A 156 -1.05 11.96 17.89
CA GLY A 156 0.07 12.77 18.32
C GLY A 156 -0.32 13.82 19.37
N PRO A 157 0.66 14.52 19.96
CA PRO A 157 0.38 15.67 20.81
C PRO A 157 -0.25 16.80 19.99
N ASN A 158 -1.11 17.58 20.66
CA ASN A 158 -1.86 18.68 20.06
C ASN A 158 -2.82 18.23 18.92
N GLU A 159 -3.37 17.03 19.04
CA GLU A 159 -4.47 16.58 18.17
C GLU A 159 -5.64 17.55 18.25
N PHE A 160 -6.18 17.95 17.09
CA PHE A 160 -7.32 18.87 17.05
C PHE A 160 -8.24 18.62 15.86
N LEU A 161 -9.49 19.09 16.01
CA LEU A 161 -10.50 19.10 14.97
C LEU A 161 -10.72 20.52 14.42
N HIS A 162 -10.52 20.73 13.11
CA HIS A 162 -10.82 22.00 12.48
C HIS A 162 -12.34 22.18 12.29
N ILE A 163 -13.01 22.80 13.27
CA ILE A 163 -14.48 22.90 13.32
C ILE A 163 -15.13 23.48 12.05
N PRO A 164 -14.65 24.57 11.45
CA PRO A 164 -15.25 25.09 10.22
C PRO A 164 -15.20 24.09 9.05
N TYR A 165 -14.12 23.30 8.97
CA TYR A 165 -13.97 22.27 7.93
C TYR A 165 -14.91 21.09 8.19
N ALA A 166 -14.95 20.60 9.44
CA ALA A 166 -15.82 19.49 9.83
C ALA A 166 -17.30 19.78 9.57
N LYS A 167 -17.76 21.01 9.82
CA LYS A 167 -19.14 21.44 9.50
C LYS A 167 -19.42 21.35 7.99
N LYS A 168 -18.54 21.90 7.16
CA LYS A 168 -18.68 21.85 5.70
C LYS A 168 -18.66 20.41 5.18
N LEU A 169 -17.73 19.58 5.66
CA LEU A 169 -17.66 18.16 5.30
C LEU A 169 -18.94 17.41 5.69
N THR A 170 -19.48 17.68 6.88
CA THR A 170 -20.76 17.09 7.33
C THR A 170 -21.90 17.48 6.39
N CYS A 171 -21.98 18.74 5.98
CA CYS A 171 -22.96 19.18 4.99
C CYS A 171 -22.78 18.49 3.63
N CYS A 172 -21.53 18.27 3.18
CA CYS A 172 -21.28 17.53 1.95
C CYS A 172 -21.82 16.10 2.02
N ILE A 173 -21.55 15.38 3.12
CA ILE A 173 -22.05 14.02 3.31
C ILE A 173 -23.58 13.99 3.36
N ALA A 174 -24.21 14.93 4.08
CA ALA A 174 -25.67 15.04 4.10
C ALA A 174 -26.26 15.29 2.70
N SER A 175 -25.62 16.15 1.88
CA SER A 175 -26.03 16.39 0.50
C SER A 175 -25.87 15.16 -0.38
N ILE A 176 -24.79 14.39 -0.23
CA ILE A 176 -24.56 13.16 -1.01
C ILE A 176 -25.61 12.10 -0.65
N ILE A 177 -25.90 11.93 0.65
CA ILE A 177 -26.94 11.02 1.13
C ILE A 177 -28.31 11.43 0.57
N ASN A 178 -28.62 12.73 0.53
CA ASN A 178 -29.87 13.22 -0.05
C ASN A 178 -29.99 12.94 -1.56
N ASP A 179 -28.88 12.85 -2.27
CA ASP A 179 -28.85 12.55 -3.72
C ASP A 179 -28.85 11.03 -3.99
N PHE A 180 -28.67 10.19 -2.96
CA PHE A 180 -28.77 8.73 -3.05
C PHE A 180 -30.24 8.30 -3.07
N ASN A 181 -30.69 7.76 -4.20
CA ASN A 181 -32.04 7.22 -4.39
C ASN A 181 -32.01 5.69 -4.40
#